data_AF-A0A422QCV1-F1
#
_entry.id   AF-A0A422QCV1-F1
#
_cell.length_a   1.000
_cell.length_b   1.000
_cell.length_c   1.000
_cell.angle_alpha   90.00
_cell.angle_beta   90.00
_cell.angle_gamma   90.00
#
_symmetry.space_group_name_H-M   'P 1'
#
loop_
_entity.id
_entity.type
_entity.pdbx_description
1 polymer ?
#
loop_
_entity_poly.entity_id
_entity_poly.type
_entity_poly.pdbx_seq_one_letter_code
_entity_poly.pdbx_strand_id
1 'polypeptide(L)'
;ASKPVMEGKGVLFKKFAAIDVFDIEINETDPDKLVDIIASLEPTFGGVNLEDIKAPECFDIERRLRERMKIPVFHDDQHGTAIIVGAAILNGLKVVNKNIKECKLVVSGAGAAALACLDLIVDLGFPIENIFVTDLAGVVYKGRVELMDPDKERFAQDTPHRSLADVIPGADIFLGLSAGGVLKQDMVAKMGPSPLILALANPNPEILPEDAKAVRGDAIIATGRSDYP
;
A
#
# COMPACT_ATOMS: atom_id res chain seq x y z
N ALA A 1 19.61 -10.37 -0.46
CA ALA A 1 19.73 -11.03 0.85
C ALA A 1 18.34 -11.15 1.46
N SER A 2 17.53 -12.07 0.94
CA SER A 2 16.11 -12.28 1.31
C SER A 2 15.90 -13.50 2.21
N LYS A 3 16.85 -14.44 2.26
CA LYS A 3 16.69 -15.75 2.92
C LYS A 3 16.12 -15.69 4.35
N PRO A 4 16.68 -14.91 5.29
CA PRO A 4 16.15 -14.89 6.66
C PRO A 4 14.72 -14.33 6.76
N VAL A 5 14.34 -13.43 5.85
CA VAL A 5 12.99 -12.86 5.79
C VAL A 5 12.01 -13.92 5.30
N MET A 6 12.36 -14.65 4.25
CA MET A 6 11.51 -15.71 3.68
C MET A 6 11.33 -16.90 4.63
N GLU A 7 12.40 -17.34 5.32
CA GLU A 7 12.31 -18.36 6.37
C GLU A 7 11.39 -17.90 7.51
N GLY A 8 11.50 -16.63 7.91
CA GLY A 8 10.60 -16.01 8.87
C GLY A 8 9.14 -16.10 8.46
N LYS A 9 8.82 -15.81 7.18
CA LYS A 9 7.46 -15.98 6.64
C LYS A 9 7.00 -17.43 6.67
N GLY A 10 7.85 -18.38 6.31
CA GLY A 10 7.54 -19.81 6.42
C GLY A 10 7.12 -20.20 7.84
N VAL A 11 7.82 -19.70 8.86
CA VAL A 11 7.45 -19.90 10.27
C VAL A 11 6.08 -19.31 10.58
N LEU A 12 5.76 -18.11 10.09
CA LEU A 12 4.45 -17.47 10.29
C LEU A 12 3.31 -18.27 9.66
N PHE A 13 3.46 -18.67 8.39
CA PHE A 13 2.47 -19.52 7.70
C PHE A 13 2.21 -20.82 8.46
N LYS A 14 3.27 -21.49 8.92
CA LYS A 14 3.12 -22.72 9.70
C LYS A 14 2.44 -22.47 11.04
N LYS A 15 2.84 -21.41 11.74
CA LYS A 15 2.35 -21.10 13.09
C LYS A 15 0.87 -20.68 13.10
N PHE A 16 0.46 -19.85 12.15
CA PHE A 16 -0.86 -19.21 12.16
C PHE A 16 -1.89 -19.89 11.25
N ALA A 17 -1.46 -20.60 10.21
CA ALA A 17 -2.35 -21.25 9.24
C ALA A 17 -2.09 -22.75 9.07
N ALA A 18 -1.12 -23.33 9.77
CA ALA A 18 -0.69 -24.72 9.64
C ALA A 18 -0.25 -25.13 8.21
N ILE A 19 0.12 -24.14 7.39
CA ILE A 19 0.59 -24.34 6.01
C ILE A 19 2.08 -24.71 6.03
N ASP A 20 2.45 -25.76 5.31
CA ASP A 20 3.84 -26.11 5.06
C ASP A 20 4.38 -25.26 3.90
N VAL A 21 5.43 -24.49 4.19
CA VAL A 21 6.03 -23.54 3.24
C VAL A 21 7.47 -23.94 2.98
N PHE A 22 7.87 -23.84 1.72
CA PHE A 22 9.26 -23.82 1.29
C PHE A 22 9.55 -22.47 0.67
N ASP A 23 10.58 -21.80 1.16
CA ASP A 23 11.09 -20.56 0.60
C ASP A 23 12.03 -20.83 -0.58
N ILE A 24 11.81 -20.11 -1.68
CA ILE A 24 12.53 -20.30 -2.94
C ILE A 24 13.05 -18.95 -3.43
N GLU A 25 14.34 -18.69 -3.18
CA GLU A 25 15.02 -17.52 -3.72
C GLU A 25 15.47 -17.78 -5.16
N ILE A 26 14.90 -17.03 -6.10
CA ILE A 26 15.26 -17.11 -7.51
C ILE A 26 16.20 -15.95 -7.84
N ASN A 27 17.43 -16.27 -8.24
CA ASN A 27 18.39 -15.27 -8.70
C ASN A 27 18.20 -14.98 -10.20
N GLU A 28 17.04 -14.45 -10.57
CA GLU A 28 16.69 -14.03 -11.93
C GLU A 28 16.00 -12.67 -11.86
N THR A 29 16.41 -11.75 -12.73
CA THR A 29 15.93 -10.36 -12.76
C THR A 29 15.07 -10.08 -13.98
N ASP A 30 15.10 -10.96 -14.99
CA ASP A 30 14.25 -10.90 -16.16
C ASP A 30 12.82 -11.37 -15.79
N PRO A 31 11.79 -10.51 -15.91
CA PRO A 31 10.42 -10.85 -15.55
C PRO A 31 9.86 -12.03 -16.35
N ASP A 32 10.20 -12.17 -17.63
CA ASP A 32 9.71 -13.26 -18.47
C ASP A 32 10.23 -14.61 -17.98
N LYS A 33 11.54 -14.66 -17.72
CA LYS A 33 12.17 -15.88 -17.20
C LYS A 33 11.72 -16.19 -15.78
N LEU A 34 11.51 -15.18 -14.96
CA LEU A 34 11.01 -15.37 -13.60
C LEU A 34 9.60 -16.00 -13.62
N VAL A 35 8.71 -15.53 -14.50
CA VAL A 35 7.39 -16.14 -14.72
C VAL A 35 7.52 -17.59 -15.17
N ASP A 36 8.41 -17.89 -16.11
CA ASP A 36 8.65 -19.27 -16.59
C ASP A 36 9.15 -20.20 -15.47
N ILE A 37 10.12 -19.73 -14.68
CA ILE A 37 10.67 -20.49 -13.55
C ILE A 37 9.57 -20.78 -12.52
N ILE A 38 8.85 -19.76 -12.07
CA ILE A 38 7.80 -19.92 -11.06
C ILE A 38 6.68 -20.84 -11.57
N ALA A 39 6.21 -20.64 -12.81
CA ALA A 39 5.17 -21.48 -13.40
C ALA A 39 5.60 -22.94 -13.53
N SER A 40 6.89 -23.21 -13.77
CA SER A 40 7.41 -24.58 -13.85
C SER A 40 7.32 -25.35 -12.53
N LEU A 41 7.19 -24.64 -11.40
CA LEU A 41 7.07 -25.22 -10.05
C LEU A 41 5.63 -25.64 -9.69
N GLU A 42 4.63 -25.31 -10.53
CA GLU A 42 3.21 -25.60 -10.29
C GLU A 42 2.92 -27.04 -9.83
N PRO A 43 3.55 -28.11 -10.39
CA PRO A 43 3.24 -29.48 -9.96
C PRO A 43 3.61 -29.80 -8.50
N THR A 44 4.47 -28.99 -7.88
CA THR A 44 4.96 -29.24 -6.51
C THR A 44 4.11 -28.53 -5.46
N PHE A 45 3.55 -27.37 -5.78
CA PHE A 45 2.93 -26.47 -4.80
C PHE A 45 1.42 -26.39 -4.93
N GLY A 46 0.73 -26.22 -3.80
CA GLY A 46 -0.71 -25.95 -3.76
C GLY A 46 -1.08 -24.47 -3.94
N GLY A 47 -0.09 -23.57 -3.91
CA GLY A 47 -0.22 -22.13 -4.11
C GLY A 47 1.16 -21.45 -4.09
N VAL A 48 1.23 -20.23 -4.62
CA VAL A 48 2.46 -19.41 -4.67
C VAL A 48 2.22 -18.10 -3.94
N ASN A 49 3.08 -17.79 -2.97
CA ASN A 49 3.18 -16.47 -2.35
C ASN A 49 4.39 -15.73 -2.93
N LEU A 50 4.13 -14.71 -3.75
CA LEU A 50 5.15 -13.80 -4.26
C LEU A 50 5.49 -12.76 -3.19
N GLU A 51 6.77 -12.43 -3.12
CA GLU A 51 7.32 -11.59 -2.07
C GLU A 51 8.50 -10.78 -2.59
N ASP A 52 8.64 -9.54 -2.12
CA ASP A 52 9.83 -8.70 -2.37
C ASP A 52 10.17 -8.52 -3.88
N ILE A 53 9.16 -8.57 -4.75
CA ILE A 53 9.31 -8.25 -6.17
C ILE A 53 9.05 -6.76 -6.36
N LYS A 54 10.01 -6.06 -6.96
CA LYS A 54 9.91 -4.62 -7.18
C LYS A 54 8.74 -4.24 -8.09
N ALA A 55 8.16 -3.06 -7.82
CA ALA A 55 7.24 -2.39 -8.74
C ALA A 55 8.02 -1.68 -9.87
N PRO A 56 7.47 -1.58 -11.09
CA PRO A 56 6.14 -2.05 -11.51
C PRO A 56 6.12 -3.52 -11.97
N GLU A 57 7.26 -4.20 -12.08
CA GLU A 57 7.32 -5.54 -12.67
C GLU A 57 6.50 -6.59 -11.92
N CYS A 58 6.35 -6.45 -10.60
CA CYS A 58 5.54 -7.34 -9.77
C CYS A 58 4.09 -7.48 -10.24
N PHE A 59 3.49 -6.43 -10.82
CA PHE A 59 2.12 -6.46 -11.33
C PHE A 59 1.99 -7.35 -12.56
N ASP A 60 2.91 -7.20 -13.52
CA ASP A 60 2.90 -8.02 -14.74
C ASP A 60 3.21 -9.49 -14.43
N ILE A 61 4.20 -9.73 -13.56
CA ILE A 61 4.58 -11.07 -13.11
C ILE A 61 3.38 -11.77 -12.45
N GLU A 62 2.71 -11.12 -11.49
CA GLU A 62 1.56 -11.71 -10.82
C GLU A 62 0.42 -12.01 -11.80
N ARG A 63 0.05 -11.04 -12.66
CA ARG A 63 -1.02 -11.22 -13.64
C ARG A 63 -0.76 -12.41 -14.55
N ARG A 64 0.45 -12.52 -15.09
CA ARG A 64 0.81 -13.62 -16.00
C ARG A 64 0.85 -14.98 -15.29
N LEU A 65 1.31 -15.02 -14.04
CA LEU A 65 1.27 -16.24 -13.25
C LEU A 65 -0.16 -16.67 -12.93
N ARG A 66 -1.04 -15.73 -12.57
CA ARG A 66 -2.47 -16.00 -12.34
C ARG A 66 -3.21 -16.47 -13.58
N GLU A 67 -2.84 -15.97 -14.77
CA GLU A 67 -3.42 -16.42 -16.04
C GLU A 67 -2.92 -17.82 -16.45
N ARG A 68 -1.66 -18.14 -16.15
CA ARG A 68 -1.01 -19.39 -16.60
C ARG A 68 -1.21 -20.56 -15.64
N MET A 69 -1.13 -20.32 -14.34
CA MET A 69 -1.11 -21.37 -13.32
C MET A 69 -2.52 -21.75 -12.87
N LYS A 70 -2.73 -23.01 -12.50
CA LYS A 70 -4.04 -23.50 -11.98
C LYS A 70 -4.12 -23.52 -10.45
N ILE A 71 -3.10 -23.01 -9.79
CA ILE A 71 -3.03 -22.84 -8.33
C ILE A 71 -3.11 -21.35 -7.97
N PRO A 72 -3.56 -20.99 -6.76
CA PRO A 72 -3.60 -19.60 -6.33
C PRO A 72 -2.20 -18.98 -6.34
N VAL A 73 -2.11 -17.77 -6.91
CA VAL A 73 -0.92 -16.91 -6.84
C VAL A 73 -1.32 -15.64 -6.11
N PHE A 74 -0.59 -15.31 -5.06
CA PHE A 74 -0.86 -14.17 -4.18
C PHE A 74 0.45 -13.41 -3.96
N HIS A 75 0.40 -12.09 -4.00
CA HIS A 75 1.54 -11.23 -3.69
C HIS A 75 1.30 -10.52 -2.35
N ASP A 76 2.11 -10.81 -1.33
CA ASP A 76 1.83 -10.32 0.03
C ASP A 76 1.96 -8.80 0.16
N ASP A 77 3.03 -8.21 -0.42
CA ASP A 77 3.21 -6.75 -0.37
C ASP A 77 2.06 -5.97 -1.03
N GLN A 78 1.38 -6.57 -2.01
CA GLN A 78 0.23 -5.96 -2.69
C GLN A 78 -1.06 -6.24 -1.92
N HIS A 79 -1.50 -7.50 -1.94
CA HIS A 79 -2.83 -7.88 -1.46
C HIS A 79 -2.88 -7.97 0.07
N GLY A 80 -1.81 -8.47 0.70
CA GLY A 80 -1.71 -8.53 2.15
C GLY A 80 -1.80 -7.14 2.78
N THR A 81 -1.01 -6.20 2.25
CA THR A 81 -1.08 -4.78 2.66
C THR A 81 -2.48 -4.20 2.41
N ALA A 82 -3.04 -4.40 1.21
CA ALA A 82 -4.35 -3.86 0.85
C ALA A 82 -5.45 -4.32 1.81
N ILE A 83 -5.50 -5.61 2.13
CA ILE A 83 -6.53 -6.19 3.02
C ILE A 83 -6.46 -5.55 4.42
N ILE A 84 -5.27 -5.44 4.99
CA ILE A 84 -5.09 -4.88 6.34
C ILE A 84 -5.37 -3.37 6.35
N VAL A 85 -4.91 -2.63 5.35
CA VAL A 85 -5.20 -1.19 5.20
C VAL A 85 -6.69 -0.95 5.02
N GLY A 86 -7.37 -1.73 4.17
CA GLY A 86 -8.82 -1.64 3.97
C GLY A 86 -9.58 -1.90 5.28
N ALA A 87 -9.19 -2.93 6.04
CA ALA A 87 -9.78 -3.21 7.35
C ALA A 87 -9.54 -2.06 8.36
N ALA A 88 -8.33 -1.51 8.40
CA ALA A 88 -7.97 -0.40 9.27
C ALA A 88 -8.78 0.87 8.93
N ILE A 89 -8.90 1.22 7.65
CA ILE A 89 -9.70 2.36 7.20
C ILE A 89 -11.18 2.16 7.55
N LEU A 90 -11.78 1.01 7.20
CA LEU A 90 -13.20 0.75 7.48
C LEU A 90 -13.52 0.82 8.98
N ASN A 91 -12.64 0.29 9.82
CA ASN A 91 -12.83 0.35 11.27
C ASN A 91 -12.56 1.75 11.83
N GLY A 92 -11.50 2.42 11.36
CA GLY A 92 -11.21 3.80 11.75
C GLY A 92 -12.36 4.75 11.44
N LEU A 93 -12.96 4.63 10.25
CA LEU A 93 -14.11 5.44 9.84
C LEU A 93 -15.33 5.22 10.73
N LYS A 94 -15.57 4.00 11.20
CA LYS A 94 -16.60 3.72 12.20
C LYS A 94 -16.30 4.40 13.54
N VAL A 95 -15.04 4.39 13.99
CA VAL A 95 -14.63 5.04 15.25
C VAL A 95 -14.83 6.56 15.19
N VAL A 96 -14.48 7.20 14.07
CA VAL A 96 -14.68 8.65 13.88
C VAL A 96 -16.06 9.03 13.35
N ASN A 97 -16.96 8.04 13.17
CA ASN A 97 -18.31 8.20 12.65
C ASN A 97 -18.37 8.98 11.32
N LYS A 98 -17.52 8.60 10.36
CA LYS A 98 -17.48 9.18 9.01
C LYS A 98 -17.96 8.20 7.95
N ASN A 99 -18.65 8.73 6.95
CA ASN A 99 -19.05 7.98 5.78
C ASN A 99 -17.90 7.92 4.77
N ILE A 100 -17.52 6.72 4.32
CA ILE A 100 -16.44 6.49 3.35
C ILE A 100 -16.62 7.31 2.06
N LYS A 101 -17.87 7.55 1.64
CA LYS A 101 -18.19 8.28 0.41
C LYS A 101 -17.99 9.79 0.48
N GLU A 102 -17.87 10.32 1.70
CA GLU A 102 -17.72 11.76 1.95
C GLU A 102 -16.28 12.12 2.35
N CYS A 103 -15.44 11.10 2.56
CA CYS A 103 -14.07 11.28 3.00
C CYS A 103 -13.15 11.66 1.85
N LYS A 104 -12.18 12.52 2.14
CA LYS A 104 -11.02 12.79 1.27
C LYS A 104 -9.83 11.93 1.71
N LEU A 105 -9.28 11.13 0.78
CA LEU A 105 -8.09 10.31 0.98
C LEU A 105 -6.90 10.95 0.28
N VAL A 106 -5.83 11.17 1.05
CA VAL A 106 -4.53 11.62 0.52
C VAL A 106 -3.50 10.52 0.73
N VAL A 107 -2.78 10.17 -0.33
CA VAL A 107 -1.84 9.06 -0.35
C VAL A 107 -0.44 9.58 -0.60
N SER A 108 0.52 9.12 0.18
CA SER A 108 1.95 9.30 -0.11
C SER A 108 2.55 7.95 -0.47
N GLY A 109 3.03 7.85 -1.71
CA GLY A 109 3.47 6.61 -2.33
C GLY A 109 2.53 6.18 -3.46
N ALA A 110 3.12 5.70 -4.55
CA ALA A 110 2.40 5.18 -5.72
C ALA A 110 3.10 3.91 -6.26
N GLY A 111 3.60 3.07 -5.34
CA GLY A 111 4.17 1.76 -5.65
C GLY A 111 3.13 0.64 -5.49
N ALA A 112 3.60 -0.61 -5.59
CA ALA A 112 2.76 -1.81 -5.60
C ALA A 112 1.74 -1.88 -4.44
N ALA A 113 2.24 -1.77 -3.21
CA ALA A 113 1.41 -1.77 -2.01
C ALA A 113 0.36 -0.64 -2.03
N ALA A 114 0.75 0.57 -2.42
CA ALA A 114 -0.13 1.73 -2.41
C ALA A 114 -1.26 1.57 -3.43
N LEU A 115 -0.95 1.24 -4.68
CA LEU A 115 -1.95 1.08 -5.73
C LEU A 115 -2.91 -0.08 -5.43
N ALA A 116 -2.41 -1.22 -4.91
CA ALA A 116 -3.25 -2.33 -4.48
C ALA A 116 -4.22 -1.92 -3.34
N CYS A 117 -3.75 -1.11 -2.37
CA CYS A 117 -4.64 -0.56 -1.34
C CYS A 117 -5.74 0.33 -1.94
N LEU A 118 -5.42 1.11 -2.98
CA LEU A 118 -6.38 2.02 -3.61
C LEU A 118 -7.40 1.26 -4.46
N ASP A 119 -6.98 0.22 -5.18
CA ASP A 119 -7.92 -0.63 -5.92
C ASP A 119 -8.92 -1.28 -4.95
N LEU A 120 -8.43 -1.88 -3.86
CA LEU A 120 -9.30 -2.52 -2.88
C LEU A 120 -10.22 -1.50 -2.18
N ILE A 121 -9.74 -0.32 -1.81
CA ILE A 121 -10.60 0.66 -1.11
C ILE A 121 -11.67 1.23 -2.06
N VAL A 122 -11.38 1.36 -3.35
CA VAL A 122 -12.38 1.71 -4.38
C VAL A 122 -13.43 0.61 -4.50
N ASP A 123 -13.03 -0.66 -4.53
CA ASP A 123 -13.95 -1.80 -4.54
C ASP A 123 -14.83 -1.86 -3.29
N LEU A 124 -14.30 -1.41 -2.15
CA LEU A 124 -15.05 -1.23 -0.90
C LEU A 124 -15.96 0.01 -0.88
N GLY A 125 -15.98 0.79 -1.96
CA GLY A 125 -16.93 1.88 -2.18
C GLY A 125 -16.38 3.29 -1.94
N PHE A 126 -15.05 3.47 -1.86
CA PHE A 126 -14.43 4.79 -1.80
C PHE A 126 -14.49 5.48 -3.18
N PRO A 127 -14.99 6.72 -3.29
CA PRO A 127 -15.07 7.42 -4.58
C PRO A 127 -13.68 7.79 -5.10
N ILE A 128 -13.37 7.42 -6.33
CA ILE A 128 -12.04 7.64 -6.92
C ILE A 128 -11.71 9.14 -7.06
N GLU A 129 -12.72 9.97 -7.28
CA GLU A 129 -12.63 11.43 -7.34
C GLU A 129 -12.17 12.08 -6.01
N ASN A 130 -12.28 11.35 -4.89
CA ASN A 130 -11.85 11.81 -3.58
C ASN A 130 -10.45 11.33 -3.18
N ILE A 131 -9.75 10.63 -4.08
CA ILE A 131 -8.41 10.07 -3.84
C ILE A 131 -7.35 10.94 -4.52
N PHE A 132 -6.43 11.46 -3.72
CA PHE A 132 -5.30 12.28 -4.19
C PHE A 132 -4.00 11.53 -3.92
N VAL A 133 -3.39 11.00 -4.97
CA VAL A 133 -2.12 10.26 -4.88
C VAL A 133 -0.94 11.20 -5.09
N THR A 134 0.12 11.02 -4.30
CA THR A 134 1.40 11.72 -4.45
C THR A 134 2.57 10.75 -4.46
N ASP A 135 3.58 11.02 -5.27
CA ASP A 135 4.83 10.27 -5.28
C ASP A 135 6.04 11.23 -5.35
N LEU A 136 7.21 10.73 -5.76
CA LEU A 136 8.45 11.50 -5.83
C LEU A 136 8.35 12.75 -6.73
N ALA A 137 7.51 12.74 -7.76
CA ALA A 137 7.31 13.90 -8.64
C ALA A 137 6.04 14.71 -8.28
N GLY A 138 5.46 14.45 -7.10
CA GLY A 138 4.34 15.21 -6.57
C GLY A 138 2.98 14.56 -6.85
N VAL A 139 1.95 15.38 -6.99
CA VAL A 139 0.56 14.91 -7.21
C VAL A 139 0.46 14.14 -8.53
N VAL A 140 -0.31 13.06 -8.53
CA VAL A 140 -0.73 12.36 -9.75
C VAL A 140 -1.91 13.14 -10.34
N TYR A 141 -1.65 13.93 -11.38
CA TYR A 141 -2.63 14.81 -12.01
C TYR A 141 -2.78 14.51 -13.51
N LYS A 142 -3.92 14.88 -14.10
CA LYS A 142 -4.18 14.67 -15.53
C LYS A 142 -3.16 15.41 -16.40
N GLY A 143 -2.52 14.69 -17.32
CA GLY A 143 -1.49 15.25 -18.21
C GLY A 143 -0.09 15.30 -17.60
N ARG A 144 0.11 14.75 -16.39
CA ARG A 144 1.46 14.45 -15.89
C ARG A 144 2.11 13.36 -16.76
N VAL A 145 3.39 13.52 -17.08
CA VAL A 145 4.17 12.54 -17.87
C VAL A 145 5.23 11.83 -17.01
N GLU A 146 5.79 12.54 -16.03
CA GLU A 146 6.88 12.04 -15.20
C GLU A 146 6.42 10.92 -14.25
N LEU A 147 7.15 9.80 -14.27
CA LEU A 147 6.90 8.62 -13.43
C LEU A 147 5.45 8.13 -13.49
N MET A 148 4.85 8.13 -14.68
CA MET A 148 3.49 7.62 -14.90
C MET A 148 3.51 6.24 -15.54
N ASP A 149 2.57 5.41 -15.13
CA ASP A 149 2.28 4.09 -15.66
C ASP A 149 0.75 3.90 -15.71
N PRO A 150 0.24 2.89 -16.46
CA PRO A 150 -1.20 2.70 -16.64
C PRO A 150 -1.97 2.48 -15.33
N ASP A 151 -1.38 1.80 -14.36
CA ASP A 151 -2.03 1.50 -13.07
C ASP A 151 -2.20 2.79 -12.25
N LYS A 152 -1.19 3.67 -12.28
CA LYS A 152 -1.22 4.98 -11.63
C LYS A 152 -2.12 6.00 -12.34
N GLU A 153 -2.20 5.97 -13.67
CA GLU A 153 -2.96 6.92 -14.48
C GLU A 153 -4.45 6.96 -14.09
N ARG A 154 -5.01 5.82 -13.67
CA ARG A 154 -6.39 5.72 -13.19
C ARG A 154 -6.71 6.66 -12.01
N PHE A 155 -5.71 7.00 -11.19
CA PHE A 155 -5.86 7.88 -10.02
C PHE A 155 -5.50 9.35 -10.31
N ALA A 156 -5.27 9.72 -11.58
CA ALA A 156 -4.91 11.08 -11.96
C ALA A 156 -6.08 12.06 -11.79
N GLN A 157 -5.88 13.06 -10.92
CA GLN A 157 -6.89 14.08 -10.62
C GLN A 157 -6.79 15.29 -11.57
N ASP A 158 -7.94 15.88 -11.89
CA ASP A 158 -7.98 17.18 -12.59
C ASP A 158 -7.83 18.31 -11.56
N THR A 159 -6.60 18.70 -11.27
CA THR A 159 -6.29 19.63 -10.19
C THR A 159 -5.07 20.50 -10.49
N PRO A 160 -5.01 21.76 -10.02
CA PRO A 160 -3.81 22.59 -10.09
C PRO A 160 -2.76 22.23 -9.04
N HIS A 161 -3.07 21.39 -8.05
CA HIS A 161 -2.16 21.00 -6.98
C HIS A 161 -0.97 20.18 -7.48
N ARG A 162 0.22 20.38 -6.89
CA ARG A 162 1.45 19.73 -7.35
C ARG A 162 2.23 19.03 -6.25
N SER A 163 2.01 19.37 -4.98
CA SER A 163 2.69 18.78 -3.84
C SER A 163 1.72 18.10 -2.87
N LEU A 164 2.26 17.25 -1.99
CA LEU A 164 1.52 16.69 -0.85
C LEU A 164 0.90 17.78 0.02
N ALA A 165 1.65 18.87 0.27
CA ALA A 165 1.19 20.00 1.07
C ALA A 165 -0.06 20.69 0.47
N ASP A 166 -0.20 20.65 -0.86
CA ASP A 166 -1.32 21.27 -1.56
C ASP A 166 -2.62 20.46 -1.40
N VAL A 167 -2.51 19.12 -1.34
CA VAL A 167 -3.67 18.22 -1.30
C VAL A 167 -4.06 17.79 0.11
N ILE A 168 -3.17 17.89 1.11
CA ILE A 168 -3.49 17.54 2.51
C ILE A 168 -4.64 18.34 3.15
N PRO A 169 -4.81 19.65 2.89
CA PRO A 169 -5.84 20.43 3.58
C PRO A 169 -7.23 19.78 3.48
N GLY A 170 -7.87 19.60 4.64
CA GLY A 170 -9.18 18.95 4.77
C GLY A 170 -9.19 17.43 4.53
N ALA A 171 -8.05 16.75 4.41
CA ALA A 171 -8.01 15.30 4.29
C ALA A 171 -8.57 14.62 5.54
N ASP A 172 -9.43 13.62 5.34
CA ASP A 172 -9.98 12.77 6.40
C ASP A 172 -9.10 11.56 6.68
N ILE A 173 -8.39 11.11 5.65
CA ILE A 173 -7.51 9.95 5.70
C ILE A 173 -6.18 10.32 5.03
N PHE A 174 -5.09 10.02 5.72
CA PHE A 174 -3.76 9.95 5.13
C PHE A 174 -3.31 8.49 5.09
N LEU A 175 -2.88 8.02 3.92
CA LEU A 175 -2.23 6.72 3.73
C LEU A 175 -0.79 6.94 3.27
N GLY A 176 0.15 6.67 4.16
CA GLY A 176 1.58 6.68 3.90
C GLY A 176 2.09 5.27 3.64
N LEU A 177 2.58 5.04 2.41
CA LEU A 177 3.30 3.86 1.97
C LEU A 177 4.52 4.34 1.16
N SER A 178 5.30 5.24 1.74
CA SER A 178 6.42 5.91 1.07
C SER A 178 7.70 5.90 1.90
N ALA A 179 8.02 7.02 2.55
CA ALA A 179 9.29 7.25 3.22
C ALA A 179 9.09 8.01 4.53
N GLY A 180 10.01 7.77 5.47
CA GLY A 180 9.95 8.38 6.79
C GLY A 180 10.01 9.91 6.77
N GLY A 181 9.20 10.54 7.63
CA GLY A 181 9.18 11.99 7.82
C GLY A 181 8.58 12.81 6.67
N VAL A 182 7.90 12.19 5.69
CA VAL A 182 7.28 12.92 4.57
C VAL A 182 6.09 13.78 5.02
N LEU A 183 5.28 13.30 5.97
CA LEU A 183 4.14 14.03 6.50
C LEU A 183 4.59 14.95 7.64
N LYS A 184 4.44 16.26 7.47
CA LYS A 184 4.91 17.27 8.43
C LYS A 184 3.80 17.71 9.38
N GLN A 185 4.16 18.19 10.57
CA GLN A 185 3.19 18.65 11.58
C GLN A 185 2.29 19.79 11.05
N ASP A 186 2.82 20.71 10.25
CA ASP A 186 2.04 21.80 9.66
C ASP A 186 1.01 21.30 8.63
N MET A 187 1.27 20.16 7.98
CA MET A 187 0.32 19.46 7.12
C MET A 187 -0.76 18.78 7.95
N VAL A 188 -0.39 18.05 9.01
CA VAL A 188 -1.35 17.40 9.93
C VAL A 188 -2.28 18.40 10.59
N ALA A 189 -1.78 19.58 10.94
CA ALA A 189 -2.58 20.68 11.48
C ALA A 189 -3.67 21.16 10.51
N LYS A 190 -3.52 20.94 9.19
CA LYS A 190 -4.48 21.35 8.15
C LYS A 190 -5.46 20.25 7.74
N MET A 191 -5.29 19.03 8.25
CA MET A 191 -6.22 17.92 7.99
C MET A 191 -7.62 18.20 8.59
N GLY A 192 -8.61 17.43 8.16
CA GLY A 192 -9.97 17.49 8.72
C GLY A 192 -10.02 17.09 10.20
N PRO A 193 -11.16 17.32 10.88
CA PRO A 193 -11.34 16.88 12.27
C PRO A 193 -11.25 15.36 12.39
N SER A 194 -10.65 14.86 13.45
CA SER A 194 -10.46 13.43 13.75
C SER A 194 -9.97 12.63 12.53
N PRO A 195 -8.82 12.98 11.95
CA PRO A 195 -8.32 12.30 10.77
C PRO A 195 -7.78 10.91 11.12
N LEU A 196 -7.84 10.01 10.14
CA LEU A 196 -7.15 8.72 10.18
C LEU A 196 -5.78 8.90 9.52
N ILE A 197 -4.69 8.62 10.24
CA ILE A 197 -3.32 8.72 9.73
C ILE A 197 -2.69 7.33 9.79
N LEU A 198 -2.60 6.68 8.64
CA LEU A 198 -1.90 5.42 8.47
C LEU A 198 -0.48 5.74 7.97
N ALA A 199 0.50 5.83 8.87
CA ALA A 199 1.89 6.13 8.53
C ALA A 199 2.73 4.84 8.57
N LEU A 200 2.73 4.12 7.44
CA LEU A 200 3.15 2.72 7.38
C LEU A 200 4.58 2.52 6.85
N ALA A 201 5.32 3.59 6.53
CA ALA A 201 6.72 3.46 6.17
C ALA A 201 7.55 2.82 7.29
N ASN A 202 8.48 1.94 6.89
CA ASN A 202 9.41 1.25 7.77
C ASN A 202 10.87 1.61 7.43
N PRO A 203 11.78 1.65 8.42
CA PRO A 203 11.53 1.53 9.86
C PRO A 203 11.00 2.82 10.50
N ASN A 204 11.07 3.95 9.78
CA ASN A 204 10.61 5.24 10.25
C ASN A 204 9.33 5.64 9.50
N PRO A 205 8.22 5.93 10.21
CA PRO A 205 6.95 6.29 9.58
C PRO A 205 7.00 7.69 8.95
N GLU A 206 6.03 7.98 8.08
CA GLU A 206 5.86 9.29 7.44
C GLU A 206 5.73 10.43 8.45
N ILE A 207 5.15 10.14 9.61
CA ILE A 207 5.16 11.00 10.81
C ILE A 207 5.14 10.10 12.05
N LEU A 208 5.83 10.52 13.12
CA LEU A 208 5.74 9.83 14.40
C LEU A 208 4.36 10.10 15.06
N PRO A 209 3.75 9.12 15.75
CA PRO A 209 2.46 9.30 16.41
C PRO A 209 2.43 10.49 17.39
N GLU A 210 3.53 10.75 18.09
CA GLU A 210 3.69 11.85 19.04
C GLU A 210 3.63 13.21 18.33
N ASP A 211 4.33 13.33 17.20
CA ASP A 211 4.40 14.56 16.41
C ASP A 211 3.03 14.91 15.79
N ALA A 212 2.32 13.89 15.29
CA ALA A 212 0.96 14.04 14.80
C ALA A 212 0.00 14.47 15.91
N LYS A 213 0.02 13.79 17.06
CA LYS A 213 -0.87 14.12 18.20
C LYS A 213 -0.58 15.47 18.82
N ALA A 214 0.66 15.96 18.74
CA ALA A 214 1.01 17.29 19.24
C ALA A 214 0.24 18.43 18.55
N VAL A 215 -0.16 18.24 17.28
CA VAL A 215 -0.89 19.25 16.49
C VAL A 215 -2.33 18.86 16.14
N ARG A 216 -2.67 17.58 16.27
CA ARG A 216 -4.00 17.02 16.00
C ARG A 216 -4.30 15.92 17.00
N GLY A 217 -4.61 16.33 18.24
CA GLY A 217 -4.78 15.41 19.38
C GLY A 217 -5.93 14.41 19.23
N ASP A 218 -6.89 14.67 18.35
CA ASP A 218 -8.01 13.80 17.98
C ASP A 218 -7.71 12.87 16.80
N ALA A 219 -6.48 12.87 16.25
CA ALA A 219 -6.09 11.94 15.20
C ALA A 219 -6.05 10.49 15.70
N ILE A 220 -6.57 9.59 14.86
CA ILE A 220 -6.37 8.15 14.99
C ILE A 220 -5.18 7.79 14.13
N ILE A 221 -4.22 7.07 14.69
CA ILE A 221 -2.93 6.81 14.06
C ILE A 221 -2.67 5.32 14.06
N ALA A 222 -2.19 4.80 12.93
CA ALA A 222 -1.68 3.44 12.80
C ALA A 222 -0.28 3.49 12.15
N THR A 223 0.61 2.60 12.58
CA THR A 223 1.96 2.48 12.00
C THR A 223 2.26 1.02 11.63
N GLY A 224 3.31 0.81 10.82
CA GLY A 224 3.82 -0.53 10.53
C GLY A 224 4.66 -1.15 11.66
N ARG A 225 4.86 -0.44 12.78
CA ARG A 225 5.73 -0.86 13.88
C ARG A 225 4.92 -1.47 15.03
N SER A 226 5.51 -2.45 15.68
CA SER A 226 4.91 -3.19 16.80
C SER A 226 5.05 -2.51 18.16
N ASP A 227 5.88 -1.48 18.28
CA ASP A 227 6.04 -0.68 19.49
C ASP A 227 5.02 0.46 19.61
N TYR A 228 4.18 0.64 18.58
CA TYR A 228 3.05 1.55 18.57
C TYR A 228 1.71 0.80 18.54
N PRO A 229 0.64 1.39 19.09
CA PRO A 229 -0.71 0.81 19.04
C PRO A 229 -1.26 0.64 17.63
#